data_AF-A0AA41MN90-F1
#
_entry.id   AF-A0AA41MN90-F1
#
_cell.length_a   1.000
_cell.length_b   1.000
_cell.length_c   1.000
_cell.angle_alpha   90.00
_cell.angle_beta   90.00
_cell.angle_gamma   90.00
#
_symmetry.space_group_name_H-M   'P 1'
#
loop_
_entity.id
_entity.type
_entity.pdbx_description
1 polymer ?
#
loop_
_entity_poly.entity_id
_entity_poly.type
_entity_poly.pdbx_seq_one_letter_code
_entity_poly.pdbx_strand_id
1 'polypeptide(L)'
;PFPEHIGYVPRLSSATLAGKLTQSTFTLDQPLGQFNHLNISDLDPIWLVVAHSNAIRNFTAPWHTEDIPAPSDFPQRGYYLTLRANRKLYSGSVQGSNQLPVLRVGNDTRCSPTKRGCNRPLPGSGPYRVKFLVMSKKGLVAETEWSKETRLQQAQVLQAVPGPQTAGTVVIIAILSVLLAILLAALLILLIHTCCQSCRNVLISSPEEPLSMGRYSTHHMGNPSAVGGS
;
A
#
# COMPACT_ATOMS: atom_id res chain seq x y z
N PRO A 1 16.06 43.90 19.17
CA PRO A 1 15.07 44.32 18.14
C PRO A 1 13.93 43.31 18.10
N PHE A 2 12.69 43.77 18.21
CA PHE A 2 11.52 42.90 17.99
C PHE A 2 11.41 42.56 16.50
N PRO A 3 10.95 41.35 16.15
CA PRO A 3 10.76 40.98 14.76
C PRO A 3 9.70 41.87 14.10
N GLU A 4 9.92 42.21 12.84
CA GLU A 4 8.97 42.95 12.01
C GLU A 4 7.73 42.08 11.71
N HIS A 5 6.55 42.67 11.81
CA HIS A 5 5.31 41.96 11.53
C HIS A 5 4.78 42.33 10.14
N ILE A 6 4.63 41.32 9.27
CA ILE A 6 4.19 41.46 7.89
C ILE A 6 2.72 41.03 7.81
N GLY A 7 1.82 41.95 7.45
CA GLY A 7 0.37 41.72 7.37
C GLY A 7 -0.11 40.74 6.28
N TYR A 8 0.79 39.94 5.70
CA TYR A 8 0.47 38.93 4.71
C TYR A 8 -0.14 37.69 5.38
N VAL A 9 -1.24 37.18 4.83
CA VAL A 9 -1.89 35.94 5.29
C VAL A 9 -1.70 34.86 4.20
N PRO A 10 -0.94 33.78 4.45
CA PRO A 10 -0.83 32.69 3.51
C PRO A 10 -2.20 32.06 3.23
N ARG A 11 -2.46 31.74 1.97
CA ARG A 11 -3.75 31.19 1.53
C ARG A 11 -3.55 30.05 0.55
N LEU A 12 -4.51 29.12 0.55
CA LEU A 12 -4.58 28.08 -0.47
C LEU A 12 -4.65 28.72 -1.85
N SER A 13 -3.99 28.11 -2.83
CA SER A 13 -3.86 28.73 -4.13
C SER A 13 -5.20 28.91 -4.82
N SER A 14 -5.43 30.04 -5.47
CA SER A 14 -6.65 30.28 -6.27
C SER A 14 -6.64 29.52 -7.60
N ALA A 15 -5.50 28.97 -8.02
CA ALA A 15 -5.39 28.22 -9.27
C ALA A 15 -6.19 26.91 -9.23
N THR A 16 -6.74 26.53 -10.39
CA THR A 16 -7.44 25.26 -10.59
C THR A 16 -6.42 24.13 -10.74
N LEU A 17 -6.06 23.49 -9.62
CA LEU A 17 -5.06 22.43 -9.57
C LEU A 17 -5.69 21.14 -9.05
N ALA A 18 -5.54 20.04 -9.79
CA ALA A 18 -5.99 18.71 -9.34
C ALA A 18 -5.37 18.33 -7.98
N GLY A 19 -4.11 18.72 -7.74
CA GLY A 19 -3.39 18.50 -6.49
C GLY A 19 -3.44 19.66 -5.50
N LYS A 20 -4.44 20.56 -5.58
CA LYS A 20 -4.55 21.71 -4.66
C LYS A 20 -4.64 21.28 -3.20
N LEU A 21 -5.40 20.24 -2.94
CA LEU A 21 -5.60 19.65 -1.62
C LEU A 21 -5.68 18.13 -1.80
N THR A 22 -4.77 17.38 -1.20
CA THR A 22 -4.76 15.91 -1.22
C THR A 22 -4.85 15.39 0.21
N GLN A 23 -4.60 14.10 0.43
CA GLN A 23 -4.57 13.51 1.78
C GLN A 23 -3.34 13.92 2.61
N SER A 24 -2.26 14.34 1.94
CA SER A 24 -0.96 14.60 2.58
C SER A 24 -0.26 15.86 2.06
N THR A 25 -0.88 16.59 1.13
CA THR A 25 -0.33 17.81 0.55
C THR A 25 -1.40 18.89 0.40
N PHE A 26 -0.98 20.14 0.42
CA PHE A 26 -1.80 21.26 -0.01
C PHE A 26 -0.95 22.31 -0.72
N THR A 27 -1.59 23.13 -1.53
CA THR A 27 -0.91 24.12 -2.37
C THR A 27 -1.32 25.53 -1.95
N LEU A 28 -0.32 26.36 -1.66
CA LEU A 28 -0.45 27.77 -1.32
C LEU A 28 -0.12 28.66 -2.52
N ASP A 29 -0.65 29.88 -2.53
CA ASP A 29 -0.08 30.92 -3.38
C ASP A 29 1.35 31.24 -2.90
N GLN A 30 2.25 31.51 -3.84
CA GLN A 30 3.58 32.00 -3.51
C GLN A 30 3.49 33.45 -3.00
N PRO A 31 4.23 33.82 -1.94
CA PRO A 31 4.17 35.15 -1.32
C PRO A 31 4.96 36.20 -2.12
N LEU A 32 4.58 36.40 -3.38
CA LEU A 32 5.27 37.31 -4.29
C LEU A 32 5.25 38.75 -3.78
N GLY A 33 6.42 39.39 -3.74
CA GLY A 33 6.61 40.78 -3.31
C GLY A 33 6.42 41.04 -1.82
N GLN A 34 5.98 40.05 -1.03
CA GLN A 34 5.59 40.24 0.38
C GLN A 34 6.80 40.45 1.32
N PHE A 35 8.01 40.19 0.84
CA PHE A 35 9.25 40.30 1.64
C PHE A 35 10.17 41.44 1.16
N ASN A 36 9.65 42.38 0.35
CA ASN A 36 10.38 43.56 -0.12
C ASN A 36 10.47 44.66 0.96
N HIS A 37 10.89 44.28 2.17
CA HIS A 37 11.02 45.18 3.32
C HIS A 37 12.49 45.58 3.52
N LEU A 38 12.72 46.78 4.09
CA LEU A 38 14.06 47.36 4.25
C LEU A 38 14.96 46.54 5.19
N ASN A 39 14.37 45.82 6.15
CA ASN A 39 15.12 45.03 7.15
C ASN A 39 15.42 43.60 6.71
N ILE A 40 14.93 43.18 5.53
CA ILE A 40 15.10 41.82 5.02
C ILE A 40 16.18 41.81 3.94
N SER A 41 17.24 41.04 4.18
CA SER A 41 18.31 40.80 3.21
C SER A 41 17.89 39.76 2.17
N ASP A 42 18.50 39.84 0.98
CA ASP A 42 18.37 38.82 -0.07
C ASP A 42 18.86 37.44 0.33
N LEU A 43 19.71 37.37 1.37
CA LEU A 43 20.29 36.13 1.87
C LEU A 43 19.56 35.57 3.10
N ASP A 44 18.63 36.34 3.69
CA ASP A 44 17.91 35.90 4.87
C ASP A 44 17.00 34.72 4.51
N PRO A 45 17.16 33.55 5.15
CA PRO A 45 16.30 32.42 4.89
C PRO A 45 14.87 32.69 5.32
N ILE A 46 13.95 32.46 4.38
CA ILE A 46 12.52 32.50 4.59
C ILE A 46 12.04 31.06 4.75
N TRP A 47 11.30 30.80 5.81
CA TRP A 47 10.80 29.48 6.17
C TRP A 47 9.28 29.49 6.22
N LEU A 48 8.65 28.40 5.78
CA LEU A 48 7.25 28.14 6.04
C LEU A 48 7.12 27.30 7.32
N VAL A 49 6.41 27.83 8.31
CA VAL A 49 5.96 27.07 9.48
C VAL A 49 4.71 26.29 9.08
N VAL A 50 4.69 24.99 9.36
CA VAL A 50 3.50 24.15 9.27
C VAL A 50 3.15 23.68 10.66
N ALA A 51 1.96 24.01 11.13
CA ALA A 51 1.51 23.72 12.48
C ALA A 51 0.12 23.08 12.48
N HIS A 52 -0.15 22.23 13.46
CA HIS A 52 -1.52 21.91 13.84
C HIS A 52 -2.21 23.16 14.40
N SER A 53 -3.50 23.30 14.11
CA SER A 53 -4.26 24.51 14.48
C SER A 53 -4.32 24.74 15.99
N ASN A 54 -4.28 23.67 16.80
CA ASN A 54 -4.23 23.76 18.26
C ASN A 54 -2.84 24.15 18.79
N ALA A 55 -1.76 23.85 18.05
CA ALA A 55 -0.39 24.11 18.47
C ALA A 55 0.02 25.59 18.31
N ILE A 56 -0.70 26.38 17.51
CA ILE A 56 -0.35 27.79 17.25
C ILE A 56 -0.34 28.65 18.51
N ARG A 57 -1.15 28.31 19.53
CA ARG A 57 -1.24 29.08 20.79
C ARG A 57 0.05 29.02 21.60
N ASN A 58 0.79 27.92 21.46
CA ASN A 58 2.05 27.68 22.16
C ASN A 58 3.25 27.78 21.21
N PHE A 59 3.04 28.28 19.99
CA PHE A 59 4.10 28.41 19.02
C PHE A 59 5.13 29.43 19.48
N THR A 60 6.40 29.01 19.49
CA THR A 60 7.54 29.91 19.68
C THR A 60 8.45 29.77 18.48
N ALA A 61 8.74 30.90 17.82
CA ALA A 61 9.65 30.92 16.69
C ALA A 61 11.06 30.52 17.14
N PRO A 62 11.77 29.66 16.38
CA PRO A 62 13.15 29.32 16.68
C PRO A 62 14.02 30.58 16.62
N TRP A 63 15.01 30.69 17.51
CA TRP A 63 15.95 31.81 17.47
C TRP A 63 17.11 31.54 16.53
N HIS A 64 17.60 30.30 16.49
CA HIS A 64 18.68 29.89 15.60
C HIS A 64 18.22 28.87 14.55
N THR A 65 19.00 28.72 13.47
CA THR A 65 18.69 27.73 12.41
C THR A 65 18.81 26.30 12.94
N GLU A 66 19.67 26.12 13.94
CA GLU A 66 19.94 24.93 14.71
C GLU A 66 18.82 24.58 15.71
N ASP A 67 17.80 25.44 15.86
CA ASP A 67 16.62 25.17 16.70
C ASP A 67 15.39 24.80 15.86
N ILE A 68 15.50 24.86 14.53
CA ILE A 68 14.40 24.57 13.62
C ILE A 68 13.94 23.11 13.79
N PRO A 69 12.68 22.87 14.20
CA PRO A 69 12.14 21.52 14.29
C PRO A 69 12.05 20.86 12.92
N ALA A 70 12.44 19.60 12.86
CA ALA A 70 12.31 18.74 11.70
C ALA A 70 10.91 18.10 11.66
N PRO A 71 10.51 17.50 10.52
CA PRO A 71 9.23 16.79 10.44
C PRO A 71 9.02 15.71 11.51
N SER A 72 10.09 15.07 12.02
CA SER A 72 10.02 14.09 13.11
C SER A 72 9.55 14.66 14.44
N ASP A 73 9.74 15.96 14.67
CA ASP A 73 9.35 16.63 15.91
C ASP A 73 7.86 17.01 15.92
N PHE A 74 7.21 16.92 14.75
CA PHE A 74 5.84 17.38 14.54
C PHE A 74 4.80 16.73 15.46
N PRO A 75 4.82 15.42 15.76
CA PRO A 75 3.87 14.80 16.69
C PRO A 75 3.96 15.35 18.12
N GLN A 76 5.15 15.76 18.56
CA GLN A 76 5.37 16.24 19.93
C GLN A 76 5.19 17.75 20.04
N ARG A 77 5.75 18.52 19.10
CA ARG A 77 5.70 19.99 19.12
C ARG A 77 4.45 20.55 18.47
N GLY A 78 3.82 19.80 17.57
CA GLY A 78 2.69 20.25 16.78
C GLY A 78 3.06 21.21 15.65
N TYR A 79 4.35 21.47 15.39
CA TYR A 79 4.84 22.28 14.27
C TYR A 79 6.25 21.89 13.82
N TYR A 80 6.57 22.20 12.56
CA TYR A 80 7.91 22.13 11.97
C TYR A 80 8.08 23.21 10.90
N LEU A 81 9.30 23.47 10.46
CA LEU A 81 9.57 24.42 9.38
C LEU A 81 10.05 23.70 8.13
N THR A 82 9.64 24.22 6.97
CA THR A 82 9.92 23.64 5.66
C THR A 82 10.04 24.72 4.59
N LEU A 83 10.27 24.30 3.34
CA LEU A 83 10.29 25.16 2.15
C LEU A 83 11.20 26.38 2.31
N ARG A 84 12.47 26.13 2.72
CA ARG A 84 13.48 27.17 2.82
C ARG A 84 13.65 27.90 1.48
N ALA A 85 13.49 29.21 1.50
CA ALA A 85 13.65 30.09 0.36
C ALA A 85 14.42 31.35 0.77
N ASN A 86 14.53 32.30 -0.16
CA ASN A 86 15.03 33.63 0.09
C ASN A 86 14.19 34.64 -0.72
N ARG A 87 14.38 35.93 -0.45
CA ARG A 87 13.59 37.00 -1.07
C ARG A 87 13.59 36.94 -2.59
N LYS A 88 14.71 36.60 -3.23
CA LYS A 88 14.82 36.54 -4.71
C LYS A 88 13.86 35.55 -5.33
N LEU A 89 13.59 34.42 -4.67
CA LEU A 89 12.60 33.43 -5.13
C LEU A 89 11.16 33.93 -5.03
N TYR A 90 10.92 35.03 -4.30
CA TYR A 90 9.63 35.68 -4.13
C TYR A 90 9.57 37.09 -4.73
N SER A 91 10.63 37.55 -5.41
CA SER A 91 10.70 38.92 -5.97
C SER A 91 9.89 39.10 -7.27
N GLY A 92 9.42 38.01 -7.89
CA GLY A 92 8.90 38.04 -9.26
C GLY A 92 7.46 38.54 -9.42
N SER A 93 7.20 39.18 -10.56
CA SER A 93 5.88 39.25 -11.20
C SER A 93 5.69 38.00 -12.08
N VAL A 94 4.46 37.51 -12.21
CA VAL A 94 4.09 36.30 -12.99
C VAL A 94 4.24 36.52 -14.52
N GLN A 95 4.78 37.66 -14.95
CA GLN A 95 4.84 38.03 -16.36
C GLN A 95 6.00 37.31 -17.05
N GLY A 96 5.67 36.31 -17.87
CA GLY A 96 6.61 35.63 -18.77
C GLY A 96 7.07 34.24 -18.33
N SER A 97 6.64 33.75 -17.18
CA SER A 97 6.86 32.35 -16.77
C SER A 97 5.61 31.52 -17.03
N ASN A 98 5.75 30.41 -17.77
CA ASN A 98 4.69 29.39 -17.88
C ASN A 98 4.46 28.62 -16.57
N GLN A 99 5.15 28.97 -15.49
CA GLN A 99 5.03 28.31 -14.19
C GLN A 99 4.05 29.06 -13.29
N LEU A 100 3.13 28.30 -12.70
CA LEU A 100 2.20 28.81 -11.70
C LEU A 100 2.96 29.16 -10.41
N PRO A 101 2.79 30.38 -9.84
CA PRO A 101 3.50 30.84 -8.65
C PRO A 101 2.88 30.22 -7.39
N VAL A 102 3.18 28.95 -7.14
CA VAL A 102 2.57 28.18 -6.05
C VAL A 102 3.62 27.47 -5.20
N LEU A 103 3.29 27.26 -3.93
CA LEU A 103 4.10 26.49 -2.99
C LEU A 103 3.34 25.24 -2.55
N ARG A 104 3.88 24.07 -2.87
CA ARG A 104 3.26 22.79 -2.49
C ARG A 104 3.86 22.25 -1.21
N VAL A 105 3.06 22.25 -0.14
CA VAL A 105 3.43 21.71 1.17
C VAL A 105 3.25 20.19 1.14
N GLY A 106 4.26 19.46 1.62
CA GLY A 106 4.28 18.01 1.75
C GLY A 106 4.66 17.23 0.47
N ASN A 107 5.23 17.88 -0.53
CA ASN A 107 5.45 17.25 -1.86
C ASN A 107 6.71 16.37 -1.98
N ASP A 108 7.58 16.35 -0.98
CA ASP A 108 8.84 15.60 -1.04
C ASP A 108 8.70 14.24 -0.36
N THR A 109 8.39 13.20 -1.13
CA THR A 109 8.25 11.82 -0.63
C THR A 109 9.58 11.17 -0.25
N ARG A 110 10.71 11.70 -0.74
CA ARG A 110 12.08 11.21 -0.42
C ARG A 110 12.66 11.92 0.80
N CYS A 111 11.93 12.87 1.35
CA CYS A 111 12.31 13.67 2.49
C CYS A 111 12.53 12.82 3.75
N SER A 112 13.74 12.87 4.31
CA SER A 112 14.03 12.27 5.62
C SER A 112 13.29 13.02 6.74
N PRO A 113 12.62 12.31 7.67
CA PRO A 113 11.87 12.94 8.76
C PRO A 113 12.76 13.73 9.72
N THR A 114 14.05 13.39 9.86
CA THR A 114 15.00 14.07 10.74
C THR A 114 15.70 15.25 10.06
N LYS A 115 15.52 15.42 8.75
CA LYS A 115 16.15 16.53 8.00
C LYS A 115 15.35 17.80 8.24
N ARG A 116 16.00 18.81 8.82
CA ARG A 116 15.42 20.15 9.02
C ARG A 116 15.06 20.78 7.68
N GLY A 117 13.95 21.51 7.66
CA GLY A 117 13.52 22.21 6.46
C GLY A 117 12.93 21.34 5.35
N CYS A 118 12.78 20.05 5.61
CA CYS A 118 12.40 19.08 4.62
C CYS A 118 10.88 19.06 4.42
N ASN A 119 10.41 18.86 3.18
CA ASN A 119 9.00 19.06 2.80
C ASN A 119 8.21 17.75 2.69
N ARG A 120 8.27 16.94 3.75
CA ARG A 120 7.66 15.60 3.81
C ARG A 120 6.13 15.66 3.74
N PRO A 121 5.45 14.67 3.11
CA PRO A 121 4.01 14.48 3.21
C PRO A 121 3.48 14.61 4.64
N LEU A 122 2.35 15.31 4.76
CA LEU A 122 1.68 15.55 6.04
C LEU A 122 1.06 14.26 6.58
N PRO A 123 1.11 14.03 7.90
CA PRO A 123 0.77 12.73 8.49
C PRO A 123 -0.73 12.46 8.63
N GLY A 124 -1.62 13.42 8.35
CA GLY A 124 -3.06 13.24 8.51
C GLY A 124 -3.89 14.38 7.96
N SER A 125 -5.18 14.41 8.28
CA SER A 125 -6.13 15.38 7.72
C SER A 125 -6.04 16.80 8.31
N GLY A 126 -5.22 17.01 9.34
CA GLY A 126 -5.14 18.28 10.06
C GLY A 126 -6.25 18.45 11.11
N PRO A 127 -6.69 19.69 11.41
CA PRO A 127 -6.48 20.93 10.65
C PRO A 127 -5.08 21.56 10.84
N TYR A 128 -4.55 22.12 9.76
CA TYR A 128 -3.26 22.81 9.71
C TYR A 128 -3.40 24.32 9.54
N ARG A 129 -2.42 25.07 10.06
CA ARG A 129 -2.19 26.48 9.75
C ARG A 129 -0.73 26.70 9.42
N VAL A 130 -0.47 27.73 8.63
CA VAL A 130 0.90 28.09 8.22
C VAL A 130 1.16 29.58 8.35
N LYS A 131 2.43 29.94 8.52
CA LYS A 131 2.94 31.31 8.45
C LYS A 131 4.37 31.30 7.93
N PHE A 132 4.87 32.43 7.49
CA PHE A 132 6.27 32.58 7.13
C PHE A 132 7.06 33.23 8.26
N LEU A 133 8.31 32.80 8.38
CA LEU A 133 9.33 33.43 9.22
C LEU A 133 10.52 33.82 8.35
N VAL A 134 11.08 34.99 8.62
CA VAL A 134 12.33 35.45 8.04
C VAL A 134 13.37 35.42 9.14
N MET A 135 14.41 34.61 8.93
CA MET A 135 15.46 34.37 9.90
C MET A 135 16.77 34.98 9.40
N SER A 136 17.61 35.47 10.31
CA SER A 136 18.99 35.87 10.02
C SER A 136 19.95 35.17 10.98
N LYS A 137 21.26 35.41 10.81
CA LYS A 137 22.27 34.96 11.78
C LYS A 137 22.07 35.55 13.18
N LYS A 138 21.33 36.66 13.31
CA LYS A 138 21.09 37.37 14.57
C LYS A 138 19.76 36.98 15.25
N GLY A 139 18.97 36.13 14.61
CA GLY A 139 17.65 35.72 15.12
C GLY A 139 16.52 35.94 14.12
N LEU A 140 15.30 35.87 14.63
CA LEU A 140 14.08 36.17 13.90
C LEU A 140 14.06 37.65 13.50
N VAL A 141 13.89 37.90 12.20
CA VAL A 141 13.85 39.25 11.60
C VAL A 141 12.42 39.69 11.37
N ALA A 142 11.59 38.82 10.80
CA ALA A 142 10.20 39.14 10.50
C ALA A 142 9.32 37.90 10.51
N GLU A 143 8.01 38.10 10.66
CA GLU A 143 7.02 37.05 10.60
C GLU A 143 5.72 37.51 9.95
N THR A 144 4.96 36.58 9.37
CA THR A 144 3.65 36.87 8.79
C THR A 144 2.50 36.49 9.72
N GLU A 145 1.28 36.84 9.33
CA GLU A 145 0.08 36.31 9.94
C GLU A 145 -0.07 34.79 9.71
N TRP A 146 -0.83 34.15 10.58
CA TRP A 146 -1.25 32.76 10.40
C TRP A 146 -2.35 32.64 9.35
N SER A 147 -2.29 31.59 8.54
CA SER A 147 -3.35 31.23 7.60
C SER A 147 -4.65 30.83 8.30
N LYS A 148 -5.73 30.80 7.52
CA LYS A 148 -6.95 30.06 7.91
C LYS A 148 -6.65 28.56 8.07
N GLU A 149 -7.52 27.86 8.80
CA GLU A 149 -7.43 26.41 8.93
C GLU A 149 -7.57 25.71 7.59
N THR A 150 -6.66 24.77 7.34
CA THR A 150 -6.68 23.90 6.17
C THR A 150 -6.87 22.47 6.64
N ARG A 151 -7.97 21.84 6.23
CA ARG A 151 -8.20 20.40 6.40
C ARG A 151 -7.86 19.69 5.10
N LEU A 152 -7.05 18.65 5.18
CA LEU A 152 -6.71 17.82 4.02
C LEU A 152 -7.82 16.81 3.75
N GLN A 153 -7.78 16.21 2.57
CA GLN A 153 -8.73 15.15 2.22
C GLN A 153 -8.54 13.95 3.14
N GLN A 154 -9.63 13.35 3.59
CA GLN A 154 -9.56 12.11 4.36
C GLN A 154 -9.56 10.93 3.39
N ALA A 155 -8.73 9.93 3.64
CA ALA A 155 -8.85 8.66 2.93
C ALA A 155 -10.16 7.99 3.38
N GLN A 156 -11.10 7.80 2.47
CA GLN A 156 -12.13 6.79 2.69
C GLN A 156 -11.46 5.42 2.66
N VAL A 157 -11.55 4.68 3.76
CA VAL A 157 -11.23 3.25 3.75
C VAL A 157 -12.26 2.61 2.82
N LEU A 158 -11.83 2.24 1.61
CA LEU A 158 -12.63 1.38 0.76
C LEU A 158 -12.77 0.06 1.51
N GLN A 159 -13.96 -0.21 2.05
CA GLN A 159 -14.24 -1.54 2.55
C GLN A 159 -14.10 -2.48 1.35
N ALA A 160 -13.20 -3.46 1.48
CA ALA A 160 -13.13 -4.55 0.52
C ALA A 160 -14.47 -5.28 0.57
N VAL A 161 -15.37 -4.92 -0.33
CA VAL A 161 -16.55 -5.72 -0.60
C VAL A 161 -16.01 -7.06 -1.09
N PRO A 162 -16.31 -8.19 -0.44
CA PRO A 162 -16.01 -9.49 -1.00
C PRO A 162 -16.64 -9.52 -2.39
N GLY A 163 -15.80 -9.50 -3.43
CA GLY A 163 -16.28 -9.50 -4.80
C GLY A 163 -17.18 -10.73 -4.98
N PRO A 164 -18.31 -10.62 -5.70
CA PRO A 164 -19.03 -11.80 -6.16
C PRO A 164 -18.01 -12.70 -6.86
N GLN A 165 -17.93 -13.98 -6.48
CA GLN A 165 -17.13 -14.97 -7.18
C GLN A 165 -17.47 -14.84 -8.68
N THR A 166 -16.55 -14.26 -9.45
CA THR A 166 -16.83 -14.01 -10.87
C THR A 166 -17.05 -15.36 -11.53
N ALA A 167 -17.98 -15.44 -12.48
CA ALA A 167 -18.34 -16.69 -13.16
C ALA A 167 -17.09 -17.46 -13.68
N GLY A 168 -16.01 -16.74 -14.02
CA GLY A 168 -14.72 -17.30 -14.39
C GLY A 168 -14.08 -18.18 -13.31
N THR A 169 -14.15 -17.81 -12.03
CA THR A 169 -13.62 -18.61 -10.92
C THR A 169 -14.36 -19.95 -10.78
N VAL A 170 -15.69 -19.93 -10.93
CA VAL A 170 -16.51 -21.13 -10.88
C VAL A 170 -16.17 -22.06 -12.06
N VAL A 171 -16.02 -21.50 -13.26
CA VAL A 171 -15.64 -22.26 -14.46
C VAL A 171 -14.25 -22.89 -14.30
N ILE A 172 -13.27 -22.15 -13.78
CA ILE A 172 -11.90 -22.66 -13.56
C ILE A 172 -11.92 -23.82 -12.54
N ILE A 173 -12.62 -23.67 -11.41
CA ILE A 173 -12.73 -24.73 -10.40
C ILE A 173 -13.41 -25.98 -10.98
N ALA A 174 -14.46 -25.81 -11.78
CA ALA A 174 -15.15 -26.92 -12.42
C ALA A 174 -14.25 -27.68 -13.40
N ILE A 175 -13.52 -26.96 -14.27
CA ILE A 175 -12.58 -27.57 -15.21
C ILE A 175 -11.49 -28.35 -14.46
N LEU A 176 -10.89 -27.75 -13.43
CA LEU A 176 -9.84 -28.39 -12.63
C LEU A 176 -10.36 -29.64 -11.92
N SER A 177 -11.59 -29.61 -11.42
CA SER A 177 -12.22 -30.75 -10.76
C SER A 177 -12.48 -31.91 -11.72
N VAL A 178 -12.94 -31.62 -12.94
CA VAL A 178 -13.14 -32.63 -13.98
C VAL A 178 -11.80 -33.24 -14.42
N LEU A 179 -10.78 -32.42 -14.67
CA LEU A 179 -9.45 -32.90 -15.04
C LEU A 179 -8.84 -33.80 -13.95
N LEU A 180 -9.00 -33.42 -12.68
CA LEU A 180 -8.53 -34.22 -11.56
C LEU A 180 -9.26 -35.57 -11.47
N ALA A 181 -10.59 -35.59 -11.67
CA ALA A 181 -11.36 -36.83 -11.66
C ALA A 181 -10.93 -37.78 -12.79
N ILE A 182 -10.69 -37.26 -14.00
CA ILE A 182 -10.17 -38.04 -15.13
C ILE A 182 -8.80 -38.62 -14.81
N LEU A 183 -7.90 -37.82 -14.24
CA LEU A 183 -6.57 -38.26 -13.85
C LEU A 183 -6.62 -39.39 -12.81
N LEU A 184 -7.46 -39.25 -11.78
CA LEU A 184 -7.65 -40.27 -10.75
C LEU A 184 -8.24 -41.57 -11.33
N ALA A 185 -9.23 -41.47 -12.21
CA ALA A 185 -9.82 -42.64 -12.88
C ALA A 185 -8.78 -43.38 -13.73
N ALA A 186 -7.98 -42.67 -14.51
CA ALA A 186 -6.90 -43.26 -15.31
C ALA A 186 -5.85 -43.96 -14.43
N LEU A 187 -5.47 -43.33 -13.31
CA LEU A 187 -4.56 -43.93 -12.34
C LEU A 187 -5.13 -45.21 -11.73
N LEU A 188 -6.42 -45.22 -11.35
CA LEU A 188 -7.09 -46.41 -10.81
C LEU A 188 -7.13 -47.54 -11.84
N ILE A 189 -7.48 -47.24 -13.10
CA ILE A 189 -7.48 -48.24 -14.18
C ILE A 189 -6.07 -48.83 -14.35
N LEU A 190 -5.04 -47.99 -14.36
CA LEU A 190 -3.66 -48.44 -14.48
C LEU A 190 -3.24 -49.32 -13.29
N LEU A 191 -3.61 -48.96 -12.07
CA LEU A 191 -3.32 -49.74 -10.86
C LEU A 191 -4.04 -51.09 -10.87
N ILE A 192 -5.31 -51.13 -11.25
CA ILE A 192 -6.08 -52.37 -11.40
C ILE A 192 -5.45 -53.25 -12.48
N HIS A 193 -5.12 -52.68 -13.65
CA HIS A 193 -4.48 -53.43 -14.72
C HIS A 193 -3.13 -54.01 -14.29
N THR A 194 -2.30 -53.20 -13.61
CA THR A 194 -1.00 -53.64 -13.09
C THR A 194 -1.14 -54.73 -12.03
N CYS A 195 -2.10 -54.59 -11.11
CA CYS A 195 -2.39 -55.58 -10.08
C CYS A 195 -2.89 -56.90 -10.69
N CYS A 196 -3.86 -56.84 -11.61
CA CYS A 196 -4.37 -58.01 -12.33
C CYS A 196 -3.28 -58.70 -13.17
N GLN A 197 -2.38 -57.94 -13.80
CA GLN A 197 -1.24 -58.49 -14.55
C GLN A 197 -0.25 -59.20 -13.61
N SER A 198 0.07 -58.60 -12.45
CA SER A 198 0.91 -59.23 -11.43
C SER A 198 0.29 -60.50 -10.85
N CYS A 199 -1.02 -60.52 -10.57
CA CYS A 199 -1.72 -61.72 -10.10
C CYS A 199 -1.76 -62.82 -11.16
N ARG A 200 -1.92 -62.47 -12.45
CA ARG A 200 -1.90 -63.43 -13.56
C ARG A 200 -0.51 -64.04 -13.79
N ASN A 201 0.55 -63.26 -13.59
CA ASN A 201 1.93 -63.72 -13.73
C ASN A 201 2.40 -64.62 -12.57
N VAL A 202 1.70 -64.64 -11.43
CA VAL A 202 1.99 -65.55 -10.30
C VAL A 202 1.37 -66.94 -10.51
N LEU A 203 0.29 -67.07 -11.28
CA LEU A 203 -0.38 -68.36 -11.49
C LEU A 203 0.28 -69.24 -12.58
N ILE A 204 1.21 -68.68 -13.36
CA ILE A 204 1.93 -69.39 -14.42
C ILE A 204 3.36 -69.62 -13.95
N SER A 205 3.53 -70.37 -12.86
CA SER A 205 4.84 -70.83 -12.40
C SER A 205 4.71 -72.16 -11.64
N SER A 206 4.84 -73.26 -12.40
CA SER A 206 5.32 -74.61 -11.99
C SER A 206 4.28 -75.65 -11.49
N PRO A 207 4.56 -76.98 -11.54
CA PRO A 207 4.91 -77.83 -12.70
C PRO A 207 4.01 -79.10 -12.79
N GLU A 208 3.84 -79.69 -13.98
CA GLU A 208 3.23 -81.03 -14.15
C GLU A 208 4.32 -82.13 -14.17
N GLU A 209 4.29 -83.03 -13.19
CA GLU A 209 4.75 -84.43 -13.32
C GLU A 209 3.73 -85.37 -12.62
N PRO A 210 3.44 -86.57 -13.16
CA PRO A 210 2.23 -87.32 -12.81
C PRO A 210 2.50 -88.50 -11.85
N LEU A 211 1.71 -88.63 -10.77
CA LEU A 211 1.68 -89.84 -9.95
C LEU A 211 0.25 -90.26 -9.54
N SER A 212 -0.21 -91.31 -10.23
CA SER A 212 -1.04 -92.46 -9.83
C SER A 212 -1.81 -92.47 -8.48
N MET A 213 -3.13 -92.67 -8.55
CA MET A 213 -3.99 -93.30 -7.53
C MET A 213 -5.33 -93.63 -8.23
N GLY A 214 -6.00 -94.79 -8.21
CA GLY A 214 -6.09 -95.93 -7.29
C GLY A 214 -7.58 -96.34 -7.28
N ARG A 215 -7.96 -97.31 -8.12
CA ARG A 215 -9.36 -97.68 -8.45
C ARG A 215 -10.00 -98.52 -7.32
N TYR A 216 -11.20 -98.16 -6.86
CA TYR A 216 -11.99 -98.97 -5.91
C TYR A 216 -13.22 -99.60 -6.58
N SER A 217 -13.42 -100.89 -6.28
CA SER A 217 -14.47 -101.79 -6.81
C SER A 217 -15.50 -102.08 -5.72
N THR A 218 -16.78 -102.24 -6.07
CA THR A 218 -17.83 -102.73 -5.15
C THR A 218 -18.59 -103.91 -5.78
N HIS A 219 -18.76 -104.99 -5.01
CA HIS A 219 -19.37 -106.25 -5.43
C HIS A 219 -20.80 -106.44 -4.89
N HIS A 220 -21.63 -107.05 -5.75
CA HIS A 220 -22.94 -107.74 -5.67
C HIS A 220 -23.70 -108.03 -4.36
N MET A 221 -25.05 -108.06 -4.52
CA MET A 221 -25.99 -109.22 -4.45
C MET A 221 -27.43 -108.70 -4.72
N GLY A 222 -28.44 -109.34 -5.31
CA GLY A 222 -28.70 -110.69 -5.87
C GLY A 222 -30.17 -110.71 -6.38
N ASN A 223 -30.48 -111.55 -7.38
CA ASN A 223 -31.75 -111.66 -8.13
C ASN A 223 -32.82 -112.50 -7.39
N PRO A 224 -34.10 -112.50 -7.82
CA PRO A 224 -34.63 -113.73 -8.42
C PRO A 224 -35.57 -113.56 -9.63
N SER A 225 -35.67 -114.68 -10.36
CA SER A 225 -36.38 -115.04 -11.61
C SER A 225 -37.93 -114.89 -11.56
N ALA A 226 -38.77 -115.10 -12.59
CA ALA A 226 -38.74 -115.97 -13.78
C ALA A 226 -39.94 -115.73 -14.75
N VAL A 227 -39.86 -116.38 -15.93
CA VAL A 227 -40.93 -116.86 -16.87
C VAL A 227 -41.55 -115.80 -17.81
N GLY A 228 -41.73 -116.00 -19.13
CA GLY A 228 -41.54 -117.12 -20.06
C GLY A 228 -42.38 -116.84 -21.33
N GLY A 229 -41.99 -117.40 -22.48
CA GLY A 229 -42.77 -117.29 -23.73
C GLY A 229 -42.07 -118.04 -24.87
N SER A 230 -42.78 -119.01 -25.43
CA SER A 230 -42.37 -120.05 -26.38
C SER A 230 -41.84 -119.59 -27.73
#